data_AF-A0A9D5W9T7-F1
#
_entry.id   AF-A0A9D5W9T7-F1
#
_cell.length_a   1.000
_cell.length_b   1.000
_cell.length_c   1.000
_cell.angle_alpha   90.00
_cell.angle_beta   90.00
_cell.angle_gamma   90.00
#
_symmetry.space_group_name_H-M   'P 1'
#
loop_
_entity.id
_entity.type
_entity.pdbx_description
1 polymer ?
#
loop_
_entity_poly.entity_id
_entity_poly.type
_entity_poly.pdbx_seq_one_letter_code
_entity_poly.pdbx_strand_id
1 'polypeptide(L)'
;MTLFRDLLRISSQFVEKQKGYWDHNAWLSLLKDAQEKGLQLTSDMQTYLGTIVQSMKRIYETSSFKQGFGKGFSDATKVMYEQTVNFVEQTKGKWDHAGWEGFIKELQQKGINMTEEGRAYLGELLEAAKKFYITLPTRSVEDKPAESENPPSTTAAEVEKPAAPETEPTTVEKKPRVRKTAAPKADSDTKKTTKSPGRKKTVK
;
A
#
# COMPACT_ATOMS: atom_id res chain seq x y z
N MET A 1 -13.19 -15.82 -6.22
CA MET A 1 -12.31 -14.65 -5.98
C MET A 1 -11.12 -15.00 -5.06
N THR A 2 -10.46 -16.16 -5.25
CA THR A 2 -9.30 -16.54 -4.41
C THR A 2 -7.99 -15.91 -4.90
N LEU A 3 -7.87 -15.67 -6.21
CA LEU A 3 -6.63 -15.20 -6.84
C LEU A 3 -6.12 -13.85 -6.31
N PHE A 4 -7.01 -12.87 -6.14
CA PHE A 4 -6.64 -11.56 -5.58
C PHE A 4 -6.11 -11.68 -4.15
N ARG A 5 -6.83 -12.44 -3.32
CA ARG A 5 -6.44 -12.73 -1.93
C ARG A 5 -5.14 -13.50 -1.84
N ASP A 6 -4.95 -14.50 -2.70
CA ASP A 6 -3.73 -15.30 -2.77
C ASP A 6 -2.52 -14.44 -3.18
N LEU A 7 -2.69 -13.53 -4.14
CA LEU A 7 -1.64 -12.60 -4.54
C LEU A 7 -1.21 -11.73 -3.36
N LEU A 8 -2.13 -11.01 -2.73
CA LEU A 8 -1.82 -10.09 -1.62
C LEU A 8 -1.19 -10.84 -0.44
N ARG A 9 -1.64 -12.07 -0.19
CA ARG A 9 -1.02 -12.96 0.81
C ARG A 9 0.42 -13.30 0.45
N ILE A 10 0.70 -13.72 -0.79
CA ILE A 10 2.06 -14.05 -1.25
C ILE A 10 2.95 -12.80 -1.20
N SER A 11 2.45 -11.63 -1.61
CA SER A 11 3.18 -10.36 -1.51
C SER A 11 3.56 -10.02 -0.06
N SER A 12 2.63 -10.17 0.89
CA SER A 12 2.91 -9.94 2.31
C SER A 12 3.98 -10.91 2.84
N GLN A 13 3.82 -12.20 2.54
CA GLN A 13 4.78 -13.24 2.93
C GLN A 13 6.17 -13.00 2.33
N PHE A 14 6.22 -12.51 1.09
CA PHE A 14 7.46 -12.16 0.43
C PHE A 14 8.18 -11.02 1.16
N VAL A 15 7.50 -9.90 1.46
CA VAL A 15 8.08 -8.79 2.21
C VAL A 15 8.56 -9.24 3.59
N GLU A 16 7.78 -10.08 4.28
CA GLU A 16 8.13 -10.65 5.58
C GLU A 16 9.37 -11.53 5.55
N LYS A 17 9.49 -12.39 4.53
CA LYS A 17 10.62 -13.31 4.32
C LYS A 17 11.88 -12.55 3.96
N GLN A 18 11.74 -11.53 3.11
CA GLN A 18 12.84 -10.71 2.61
C GLN A 18 13.22 -9.57 3.57
N LYS A 19 12.42 -9.32 4.62
CA LYS A 19 12.64 -8.23 5.59
C LYS A 19 12.78 -6.85 4.93
N GLY A 20 12.10 -6.65 3.80
CA GLY A 20 12.18 -5.43 2.99
C GLY A 20 13.38 -5.36 2.03
N TYR A 21 14.21 -6.39 1.91
CA TYR A 21 15.37 -6.41 1.00
C TYR A 21 15.29 -7.59 0.05
N TRP A 22 15.18 -7.33 -1.25
CA TRP A 22 15.18 -8.36 -2.27
C TRP A 22 16.02 -7.94 -3.47
N ASP A 23 16.61 -8.92 -4.14
CA ASP A 23 17.30 -8.76 -5.40
C ASP A 23 16.37 -9.13 -6.57
N HIS A 24 16.92 -9.14 -7.79
CA HIS A 24 16.17 -9.52 -8.98
C HIS A 24 15.70 -10.99 -8.93
N ASN A 25 16.50 -11.91 -8.37
CA ASN A 25 16.15 -13.32 -8.30
C ASN A 25 14.99 -13.58 -7.34
N ALA A 26 14.98 -12.93 -6.18
CA ALA A 26 13.87 -12.98 -5.25
C ALA A 26 12.59 -12.42 -5.87
N TRP A 27 12.70 -11.31 -6.63
CA TRP A 27 11.57 -10.79 -7.41
C TRP A 27 11.04 -11.80 -8.43
N LEU A 28 11.91 -12.45 -9.20
CA LEU A 28 11.50 -13.51 -10.15
C LEU A 28 10.84 -14.70 -9.44
N SER A 29 11.32 -15.08 -8.25
CA SER A 29 10.68 -16.13 -7.43
C SER A 29 9.26 -15.74 -7.03
N LEU A 30 9.03 -14.49 -6.65
CA LEU A 30 7.68 -14.01 -6.33
C LEU A 30 6.74 -14.11 -7.54
N LEU A 31 7.22 -13.71 -8.73
CA LEU A 31 6.44 -13.80 -9.96
C LEU A 31 6.08 -15.25 -10.29
N LYS A 32 7.05 -16.15 -10.11
CA LYS A 32 6.84 -17.59 -10.29
C LYS A 32 5.80 -18.13 -9.30
N ASP A 33 5.91 -17.80 -8.02
CA ASP A 33 4.97 -18.24 -6.98
C ASP A 33 3.53 -17.77 -7.30
N ALA A 34 3.37 -16.55 -7.81
CA ALA A 34 2.09 -16.03 -8.26
C ALA A 34 1.55 -16.77 -9.50
N GLN A 35 2.40 -17.05 -10.48
CA GLN A 35 2.03 -17.84 -11.67
C GLN A 35 1.62 -19.28 -11.31
N GLU A 36 2.30 -19.91 -10.34
CA GLU A 36 1.93 -21.24 -9.82
C GLU A 36 0.55 -21.27 -9.15
N LYS A 37 0.03 -20.11 -8.70
CA LYS A 37 -1.38 -19.96 -8.26
C LYS A 37 -2.38 -19.78 -9.39
N GLY A 38 -1.93 -19.81 -10.65
CA GLY A 38 -2.77 -19.65 -11.83
C GLY A 38 -2.96 -18.20 -12.28
N LEU A 39 -2.14 -17.27 -11.80
CA LEU A 39 -2.16 -15.88 -12.26
C LEU A 39 -1.34 -15.73 -13.55
N GLN A 40 -2.00 -15.33 -14.64
CA GLN A 40 -1.30 -14.89 -15.85
C GLN A 40 -0.89 -13.43 -15.68
N LEU A 41 0.33 -13.19 -15.21
CA LEU A 41 0.83 -11.84 -14.95
C LEU A 41 1.25 -11.14 -16.23
N THR A 42 0.38 -10.26 -16.75
CA THR A 42 0.72 -9.29 -17.80
C THR A 42 1.75 -8.27 -17.29
N SER A 43 2.36 -7.50 -18.20
CA SER A 43 3.31 -6.44 -17.83
C SER A 43 2.71 -5.47 -16.79
N ASP A 44 1.47 -5.03 -17.00
CA ASP A 44 0.80 -4.09 -16.10
C ASP A 44 0.53 -4.72 -14.72
N MET A 45 0.12 -5.99 -14.69
CA MET A 45 -0.09 -6.72 -13.43
C MET A 45 1.23 -6.88 -12.64
N GLN A 46 2.36 -7.08 -13.32
CA GLN A 46 3.68 -7.11 -12.68
C GLN A 46 4.05 -5.74 -12.10
N THR A 47 3.73 -4.64 -12.81
CA THR A 47 3.94 -3.27 -12.30
C THR A 47 3.09 -2.99 -11.06
N TYR A 48 1.81 -3.38 -11.07
CA TYR A 48 0.94 -3.23 -9.90
C TYR A 48 1.42 -4.09 -8.72
N LEU A 49 1.81 -5.34 -8.98
CA LEU A 49 2.41 -6.21 -7.97
C LEU A 49 3.69 -5.61 -7.38
N GLY A 50 4.55 -5.03 -8.21
CA GLY A 50 5.75 -4.34 -7.75
C GLY A 50 5.41 -3.16 -6.84
N THR A 51 4.38 -2.40 -7.20
CA THR A 51 3.89 -1.27 -6.39
C THR A 51 3.30 -1.75 -5.05
N ILE A 52 2.55 -2.84 -5.04
CA ILE A 52 2.01 -3.48 -3.83
C ILE A 52 3.15 -3.85 -2.88
N VAL A 53 4.14 -4.59 -3.37
CA VAL A 53 5.28 -5.07 -2.58
C VAL A 53 6.14 -3.91 -2.07
N GLN A 54 6.37 -2.90 -2.92
CA GLN A 54 7.12 -1.71 -2.54
C GLN A 54 6.39 -0.89 -1.46
N SER A 55 5.06 -0.74 -1.56
CA SER A 55 4.24 -0.05 -0.57
C SER A 55 4.26 -0.81 0.76
N MET A 56 4.08 -2.13 0.73
CA MET A 56 4.20 -2.99 1.91
C MET A 56 5.58 -2.88 2.57
N LYS A 57 6.67 -2.81 1.78
CA LYS A 57 8.02 -2.55 2.29
C LYS A 57 8.11 -1.19 2.98
N ARG A 58 7.60 -0.12 2.38
CA ARG A 58 7.64 1.21 3.00
C ARG A 58 6.85 1.23 4.30
N ILE A 59 5.68 0.59 4.33
CA ILE A 59 4.91 0.40 5.57
C ILE A 59 5.72 -0.40 6.59
N TYR A 60 6.42 -1.46 6.18
CA TYR A 60 7.33 -2.23 7.04
C TYR A 60 8.43 -1.36 7.65
N GLU A 61 9.04 -0.48 6.86
CA GLU A 61 10.17 0.38 7.27
C GLU A 61 9.73 1.56 8.15
N THR A 62 8.61 2.19 7.81
CA THR A 62 8.08 3.39 8.48
C THR A 62 7.29 3.06 9.73
N SER A 63 6.60 1.92 9.76
CA SER A 63 5.93 1.49 10.97
C SER A 63 7.00 1.24 12.02
N SER A 64 6.90 1.91 13.16
CA SER A 64 7.78 1.74 14.33
C SER A 64 7.63 0.35 14.98
N PHE A 65 7.31 -0.68 14.20
CA PHE A 65 7.17 -2.08 14.58
C PHE A 65 8.42 -2.67 15.23
N LYS A 66 9.54 -1.93 15.18
CA LYS A 66 10.77 -2.24 15.90
C LYS A 66 10.66 -2.08 17.42
N GLN A 67 9.61 -1.45 17.94
CA GLN A 67 9.51 -1.10 19.36
C GLN A 67 8.31 -1.82 20.01
N GLY A 68 8.50 -3.09 20.42
CA GLY A 68 7.66 -3.69 21.47
C GLY A 68 6.89 -4.98 21.17
N PHE A 69 6.99 -5.57 19.98
CA PHE A 69 6.24 -6.80 19.67
C PHE A 69 7.16 -7.98 19.36
N GLY A 70 7.50 -8.78 20.38
CA GLY A 70 8.26 -10.04 20.24
C GLY A 70 7.56 -11.14 19.42
N LYS A 71 6.34 -10.89 18.92
CA LYS A 71 5.58 -11.73 17.99
C LYS A 71 4.84 -10.98 16.87
N GLY A 72 4.79 -9.64 16.90
CA GLY A 72 3.65 -8.90 16.34
C GLY A 72 3.76 -8.36 14.92
N PHE A 73 4.88 -8.52 14.22
CA PHE A 73 4.95 -8.01 12.84
C PHE A 73 4.07 -8.84 11.90
N SER A 74 4.24 -10.17 11.92
CA SER A 74 3.49 -11.08 11.04
C SER A 74 1.99 -11.01 11.31
N ASP A 75 1.57 -10.81 12.56
CA ASP A 75 0.16 -10.63 12.91
C ASP A 75 -0.40 -9.30 12.38
N ALA A 76 0.37 -8.21 12.44
CA ALA A 76 -0.09 -6.91 11.97
C ALA A 76 -0.10 -6.79 10.44
N THR A 77 0.92 -7.28 9.74
CA THR A 77 0.86 -7.40 8.28
C THR A 77 -0.26 -8.31 7.84
N LYS A 78 -0.51 -9.39 8.60
CA LYS A 78 -1.64 -10.26 8.36
C LYS A 78 -2.96 -9.51 8.43
N VAL A 79 -3.20 -8.82 9.54
CA VAL A 79 -4.42 -8.02 9.71
C VAL A 79 -4.53 -6.97 8.60
N MET A 80 -3.44 -6.28 8.28
CA MET A 80 -3.41 -5.24 7.25
C MET A 80 -3.79 -5.79 5.87
N TYR A 81 -3.19 -6.89 5.43
CA TYR A 81 -3.55 -7.48 4.13
C TYR A 81 -4.99 -7.98 4.15
N GLU A 82 -5.46 -8.60 5.24
CA GLU A 82 -6.83 -9.11 5.32
C GLU A 82 -7.85 -7.99 5.23
N GLN A 83 -7.59 -6.87 5.92
CA GLN A 83 -8.45 -5.69 5.79
C GLN A 83 -8.38 -5.09 4.40
N THR A 84 -7.19 -4.98 3.81
CA THR A 84 -7.00 -4.44 2.45
C THR A 84 -7.81 -5.26 1.43
N VAL A 85 -7.72 -6.59 1.49
CA VAL A 85 -8.49 -7.49 0.62
C VAL A 85 -9.98 -7.27 0.81
N ASN A 86 -10.45 -7.35 2.06
CA ASN A 86 -11.87 -7.19 2.37
C ASN A 86 -12.42 -5.84 1.90
N PHE A 87 -11.68 -4.77 2.16
CA PHE A 87 -12.06 -3.42 1.77
C PHE A 87 -12.17 -3.28 0.26
N VAL A 88 -11.16 -3.73 -0.51
CA VAL A 88 -11.19 -3.65 -1.98
C VAL A 88 -12.31 -4.52 -2.56
N GLU A 89 -12.54 -5.71 -2.02
CA GLU A 89 -13.63 -6.60 -2.49
C GLU A 89 -15.02 -6.05 -2.17
N GLN A 90 -15.25 -5.55 -0.94
CA GLN A 90 -16.52 -4.97 -0.52
C GLN A 90 -16.86 -3.71 -1.30
N THR A 91 -15.86 -2.85 -1.52
CA THR A 91 -16.03 -1.62 -2.29
C THR A 91 -15.99 -1.84 -3.80
N LYS A 92 -15.65 -3.06 -4.25
CA LYS A 92 -15.38 -3.39 -5.66
C LYS A 92 -14.38 -2.40 -6.30
N GLY A 93 -13.40 -1.97 -5.51
CA GLY A 93 -12.41 -0.97 -5.92
C GLY A 93 -12.93 0.48 -6.00
N LYS A 94 -14.09 0.80 -5.41
CA LYS A 94 -14.69 2.15 -5.43
C LYS A 94 -14.96 2.66 -4.02
N TRP A 95 -14.18 3.63 -3.57
CA TRP A 95 -14.39 4.30 -2.29
C TRP A 95 -14.23 5.82 -2.43
N ASP A 96 -14.85 6.56 -1.53
CA ASP A 96 -14.70 7.99 -1.36
C ASP A 96 -13.77 8.30 -0.17
N HIS A 97 -13.64 9.58 0.19
CA HIS A 97 -12.81 9.99 1.33
C HIS A 97 -13.34 9.41 2.66
N ALA A 98 -14.67 9.32 2.83
CA ALA A 98 -15.27 8.78 4.05
C ALA A 98 -14.98 7.28 4.20
N GLY A 99 -15.07 6.50 3.12
CA GLY A 99 -14.72 5.08 3.09
C GLY A 99 -13.24 4.85 3.40
N TRP A 100 -12.35 5.70 2.87
CA TRP A 100 -10.93 5.68 3.20
C TRP A 100 -10.66 5.95 4.69
N GLU A 101 -11.24 7.00 5.27
CA GLU A 101 -11.07 7.31 6.69
C GLU A 101 -11.66 6.21 7.60
N GLY A 102 -12.77 5.59 7.17
CA GLY A 102 -13.35 4.42 7.83
C GLY A 102 -12.37 3.25 7.88
N PHE A 103 -11.76 2.91 6.75
CA PHE A 103 -10.74 1.86 6.65
C PHE A 103 -9.53 2.12 7.57
N ILE A 104 -9.05 3.36 7.65
CA ILE A 104 -7.96 3.72 8.56
C ILE A 104 -8.36 3.51 10.03
N LYS A 105 -9.58 3.90 10.41
CA LYS A 105 -10.11 3.69 11.76
C LYS A 105 -10.20 2.21 12.11
N GLU A 106 -10.63 1.36 11.19
CA GLU A 106 -10.69 -0.09 11.40
C GLU A 106 -9.30 -0.69 11.67
N LEU A 107 -8.28 -0.26 10.94
CA LEU A 107 -6.90 -0.69 11.18
C LEU A 107 -6.39 -0.24 12.56
N GLN A 108 -6.69 1.00 12.96
CA GLN A 108 -6.34 1.53 14.28
C GLN A 108 -7.02 0.78 15.41
N GLN A 109 -8.31 0.42 15.25
CA GLN A 109 -9.04 -0.42 16.22
C GLN A 109 -8.41 -1.81 16.39
N LYS A 110 -7.72 -2.32 15.36
CA LYS A 110 -6.95 -3.57 15.42
C LYS A 110 -5.52 -3.38 15.91
N GLY A 111 -5.20 -2.20 16.46
CA GLY A 111 -3.90 -1.89 17.06
C GLY A 111 -2.83 -1.44 16.06
N ILE A 112 -3.20 -1.18 14.80
CA ILE A 112 -2.25 -0.69 13.78
C ILE A 112 -2.25 0.84 13.81
N ASN A 113 -1.33 1.41 14.59
CA ASN A 113 -1.09 2.84 14.60
C ASN A 113 -0.16 3.23 13.44
N MET A 114 -0.60 4.16 12.60
CA MET A 114 0.15 4.63 11.43
C MET A 114 0.44 6.12 11.53
N THR A 115 1.66 6.50 11.13
CA THR A 115 2.03 7.88 10.86
C THR A 115 1.35 8.38 9.59
N GLU A 116 1.38 9.69 9.35
CA GLU A 116 0.87 10.27 8.10
C GLU A 116 1.54 9.68 6.85
N GLU A 117 2.86 9.46 6.91
CA GLU A 117 3.60 8.75 5.86
C GLU A 117 3.10 7.30 5.67
N GLY A 118 2.85 6.58 6.77
CA GLY A 118 2.29 5.23 6.72
C GLY A 118 0.92 5.18 6.05
N ARG A 119 0.07 6.20 6.29
CA ARG A 119 -1.23 6.34 5.61
C ARG A 119 -1.06 6.59 4.11
N ALA A 120 -0.08 7.41 3.71
CA ALA A 120 0.21 7.65 2.30
C ALA A 120 0.61 6.36 1.57
N TYR A 121 1.52 5.56 2.16
CA TYR A 121 1.92 4.27 1.59
C TYR A 121 0.79 3.24 1.57
N LEU A 122 -0.11 3.26 2.56
CA LEU A 122 -1.31 2.44 2.55
C LEU A 122 -2.30 2.85 1.45
N GLY A 123 -2.39 4.15 1.15
CA GLY A 123 -3.13 4.66 0.00
C GLY A 123 -2.54 4.17 -1.33
N GLU A 124 -1.22 4.23 -1.49
CA GLU A 124 -0.50 3.65 -2.65
C GLU A 124 -0.79 2.15 -2.80
N LEU A 125 -0.76 1.42 -1.68
CA LEU A 125 -1.08 -0.01 -1.64
C LEU A 125 -2.51 -0.28 -2.13
N LEU A 126 -3.50 0.47 -1.63
CA LEU A 126 -4.91 0.30 -2.03
C LEU A 126 -5.14 0.60 -3.50
N GLU A 127 -4.56 1.68 -4.03
CA GLU A 127 -4.72 2.03 -5.44
C GLU A 127 -4.08 0.97 -6.35
N ALA A 128 -2.90 0.45 -6.00
CA ALA A 128 -2.28 -0.64 -6.73
C ALA A 128 -3.10 -1.94 -6.64
N ALA A 129 -3.60 -2.27 -5.45
CA ALA A 129 -4.46 -3.44 -5.23
C ALA A 129 -5.78 -3.34 -6.01
N LYS A 130 -6.41 -2.16 -6.06
CA LYS A 130 -7.60 -1.87 -6.87
C LYS A 130 -7.32 -2.06 -8.35
N LYS A 131 -6.24 -1.49 -8.88
CA LYS A 131 -5.87 -1.67 -10.29
C LYS A 131 -5.69 -3.14 -10.61
N PHE A 132 -4.98 -3.87 -9.75
CA PHE A 132 -4.82 -5.32 -9.88
C PHE A 132 -6.17 -6.05 -9.86
N TYR A 133 -7.04 -5.72 -8.91
CA TYR A 133 -8.37 -6.33 -8.76
C TYR A 133 -9.25 -6.12 -10.00
N ILE A 134 -9.23 -4.93 -10.61
CA ILE A 134 -10.01 -4.61 -11.81
C ILE A 134 -9.41 -5.27 -13.06
N THR A 135 -8.09 -5.42 -13.13
CA THR A 135 -7.40 -6.08 -14.24
C THR A 135 -7.53 -7.60 -14.22
N LEU A 136 -7.85 -8.19 -13.06
CA LEU A 136 -8.07 -9.63 -13.01
C LEU A 136 -9.20 -10.01 -13.96
N PRO A 137 -9.02 -11.07 -14.77
CA PRO A 137 -10.12 -11.62 -15.55
C PRO A 137 -11.23 -11.95 -14.57
N THR A 138 -12.32 -11.18 -14.59
CA THR A 138 -13.57 -11.62 -14.00
C THR A 138 -13.88 -12.87 -14.79
N ARG A 139 -13.69 -14.03 -14.15
CA ARG A 139 -14.21 -15.29 -14.68
C ARG A 139 -15.71 -15.04 -14.72
N SER A 140 -16.19 -14.55 -15.86
CA SER A 140 -17.59 -14.23 -16.08
C SER A 140 -18.29 -15.53 -15.76
N VAL A 141 -18.89 -15.58 -14.57
CA VAL A 141 -19.93 -16.54 -14.31
C VAL A 141 -20.94 -16.15 -15.35
N GLU A 142 -21.03 -16.96 -16.39
CA GLU A 142 -21.97 -16.80 -17.49
C GLU A 142 -23.30 -16.43 -16.86
N ASP A 143 -23.68 -15.17 -17.02
CA ASP A 143 -24.97 -14.64 -16.62
C ASP A 143 -25.97 -15.49 -17.37
N LYS A 144 -26.47 -16.55 -16.71
CA LYS A 144 -27.63 -17.28 -17.18
C LYS A 144 -28.69 -16.20 -17.35
N PRO A 145 -29.18 -15.96 -18.58
CA PRO A 145 -30.03 -14.82 -18.86
C PRO A 145 -31.23 -14.88 -17.92
N ALA A 146 -31.27 -13.94 -16.98
CA ALA A 146 -32.46 -13.69 -16.20
C ALA A 146 -33.49 -13.18 -17.20
N GLU A 147 -34.41 -14.07 -17.52
CA GLU A 147 -35.57 -13.81 -18.33
C GLU A 147 -36.30 -12.58 -17.78
N SER A 148 -36.30 -11.57 -18.64
CA SER A 148 -36.91 -10.28 -18.45
C SER A 148 -38.43 -10.43 -18.43
N GLU A 149 -39.07 -10.18 -17.28
CA GLU A 149 -40.46 -9.74 -17.24
C GLU A 149 -40.61 -8.43 -16.45
N ASN A 150 -40.64 -7.35 -17.26
CA ASN A 150 -41.43 -6.11 -17.14
C ASN A 150 -41.07 -5.02 -16.10
N PRO A 151 -40.79 -3.78 -16.55
CA PRO A 151 -41.13 -2.52 -15.87
C PRO A 151 -42.55 -2.07 -16.30
N PRO A 152 -43.12 -0.91 -15.90
CA PRO A 152 -42.61 0.19 -15.07
C PRO A 152 -43.58 0.65 -13.95
N SER A 153 -43.11 1.44 -12.98
CA SER A 153 -44.00 2.41 -12.31
C SER A 153 -43.26 3.68 -11.88
N THR A 154 -43.73 4.75 -12.50
CA THR A 154 -43.42 6.16 -12.35
C THR A 154 -43.74 6.68 -10.95
N THR A 155 -42.84 7.42 -10.31
CA THR A 155 -43.26 8.54 -9.45
C THR A 155 -42.25 9.67 -9.55
N ALA A 156 -42.78 10.81 -9.97
CA ALA A 156 -42.14 12.10 -10.13
C ALA A 156 -42.18 12.90 -8.81
N ALA A 157 -41.53 14.07 -8.86
CA ALA A 157 -41.44 15.13 -7.83
C ALA A 157 -40.33 14.87 -6.78
N GLU A 158 -39.55 15.87 -6.33
CA GLU A 158 -39.78 17.30 -6.35
C GLU A 158 -38.45 18.06 -6.27
N VAL A 159 -38.47 19.26 -6.85
CA VAL A 159 -37.43 20.28 -6.92
C VAL A 159 -37.25 20.96 -5.57
N GLU A 160 -36.01 21.10 -5.07
CA GLU A 160 -35.67 22.28 -4.26
C GLU A 160 -34.20 22.71 -4.39
N LYS A 161 -34.04 23.85 -5.05
CA LYS A 161 -32.94 24.84 -5.03
C LYS A 161 -33.40 25.91 -4.01
N PRO A 162 -32.58 26.52 -3.12
CA PRO A 162 -31.37 27.34 -3.42
C PRO A 162 -30.32 27.18 -2.28
N ALA A 163 -29.23 27.92 -2.08
CA ALA A 163 -28.69 29.18 -2.55
C ALA A 163 -27.17 29.15 -2.33
N ALA A 164 -26.43 29.81 -3.21
CA ALA A 164 -25.06 30.24 -2.95
C ALA A 164 -25.04 31.31 -1.85
N PRO A 165 -23.90 31.45 -1.17
CA PRO A 165 -23.33 32.78 -1.09
C PRO A 165 -21.90 32.81 -1.64
N GLU A 166 -21.69 33.78 -2.52
CA GLU A 166 -20.40 34.40 -2.81
C GLU A 166 -19.62 34.65 -1.51
N THR A 167 -18.39 34.19 -1.48
CA THR A 167 -17.34 34.85 -0.71
C THR A 167 -16.14 35.05 -1.61
N GLU A 168 -15.78 36.31 -1.72
CA GLU A 168 -14.77 36.91 -2.57
C GLU A 168 -13.37 36.31 -2.37
N PRO A 169 -12.49 36.36 -3.39
CA PRO A 169 -11.10 35.96 -3.27
C PRO A 169 -10.28 37.05 -2.56
N THR A 170 -9.94 36.82 -1.29
CA THR A 170 -8.90 37.62 -0.61
C THR A 170 -7.55 37.29 -1.23
N THR A 171 -7.09 38.19 -2.10
CA THR A 171 -5.75 38.18 -2.69
C THR A 171 -4.74 38.57 -1.61
N VAL A 172 -4.09 37.60 -0.97
CA VAL A 172 -2.95 37.85 -0.07
C VAL A 172 -1.66 37.80 -0.86
N GLU A 173 -1.19 38.98 -1.23
CA GLU A 173 0.15 39.28 -1.72
C GLU A 173 1.21 38.79 -0.70
N LYS A 174 1.86 37.66 -1.01
CA LYS A 174 3.05 37.18 -0.29
C LYS A 174 4.31 37.40 -1.12
N LYS A 175 4.90 38.57 -0.85
CA LYS A 175 6.32 38.94 -0.89
C LYS A 175 7.32 37.79 -1.20
N PRO A 176 8.20 37.95 -2.21
CA PRO A 176 9.23 36.96 -2.49
C PRO A 176 10.27 36.90 -1.37
N ARG A 177 10.30 35.78 -0.64
CA ARG A 177 11.34 35.47 0.35
C ARG A 177 12.56 34.94 -0.38
N VAL A 178 13.55 35.82 -0.57
CA VAL A 178 14.90 35.50 -1.01
C VAL A 178 15.48 34.40 -0.10
N ARG A 179 15.59 33.17 -0.61
CA ARG A 179 16.24 32.07 0.08
C ARG A 179 17.71 32.06 -0.32
N LYS A 180 18.53 32.60 0.59
CA LYS A 180 19.99 32.60 0.55
C LYS A 180 20.50 31.16 0.49
N THR A 181 21.10 30.78 -0.64
CA THR A 181 21.85 29.55 -0.85
C THR A 181 23.11 29.58 0.03
N ALA A 182 23.14 28.76 1.07
CA ALA A 182 24.36 28.44 1.80
C ALA A 182 24.85 27.08 1.30
N ALA A 183 25.97 27.10 0.57
CA ALA A 183 26.70 25.91 0.16
C ALA A 183 27.30 25.21 1.39
N PRO A 184 27.14 23.88 1.56
CA PRO A 184 27.97 23.14 2.49
C PRO A 184 29.36 22.95 1.87
N LYS A 185 30.38 23.49 2.57
CA LYS A 185 31.79 23.22 2.31
C LYS A 185 32.06 21.74 2.52
N ALA A 186 32.70 21.14 1.52
CA ALA A 186 33.37 19.86 1.64
C ALA A 186 34.63 20.06 2.49
N ASP A 187 34.67 19.42 3.66
CA ASP A 187 35.92 19.11 4.35
C ASP A 187 36.13 17.60 4.28
N SER A 188 36.89 17.22 3.26
CA SER A 188 37.59 15.96 3.14
C SER A 188 38.85 16.04 3.99
N ASP A 189 38.90 15.30 5.11
CA ASP A 189 40.18 15.03 5.77
C ASP A 189 40.29 13.59 6.31
N THR A 190 41.12 12.85 5.59
CA THR A 190 42.00 11.74 5.96
C THR A 190 42.31 11.49 7.45
N LYS A 191 42.11 10.24 7.91
CA LYS A 191 43.07 9.52 8.79
C LYS A 191 42.70 8.04 8.93
N LYS A 192 43.48 7.12 8.36
CA LYS A 192 44.69 6.47 8.92
C LYS A 192 44.37 5.36 9.95
N THR A 193 44.47 4.12 9.46
CA THR A 193 45.27 3.02 10.02
C THR A 193 45.13 2.71 11.52
N THR A 194 44.60 1.52 11.86
CA THR A 194 45.23 0.67 12.88
C THR A 194 44.94 -0.81 12.61
N LYS A 195 45.97 -1.47 12.09
CA LYS A 195 46.28 -2.89 12.16
C LYS A 195 46.34 -3.30 13.64
N SER A 196 45.54 -4.26 14.09
CA SER A 196 45.71 -4.87 15.42
C SER A 196 46.13 -6.34 15.28
N PRO A 197 47.27 -6.74 15.88
CA PRO A 197 47.87 -8.05 15.74
C PRO A 197 47.27 -9.08 16.72
N GLY A 198 47.47 -10.35 16.38
CA GLY A 198 46.88 -11.49 17.06
C GLY A 198 47.17 -11.62 18.55
N ARG A 199 46.27 -12.35 19.23
CA ARG A 199 46.50 -12.88 20.57
C ARG A 199 46.77 -14.38 20.45
N LYS A 200 48.00 -14.75 20.80
CA LYS A 200 48.49 -16.11 21.00
C LYS A 200 47.70 -16.82 22.11
N LYS A 201 47.62 -18.16 21.97
CA LYS A 201 47.80 -19.24 22.97
C LYS A 201 47.96 -18.77 24.44
N THR A 202 47.48 -19.46 25.47
CA THR A 202 47.82 -20.84 25.87
C THR A 202 47.14 -21.16 27.23
N VAL A 203 47.02 -22.47 27.56
CA VAL A 203 47.01 -23.11 28.90
C VAL A 203 45.66 -23.02 29.66
N LYS A 204 45.09 -24.10 30.22
CA LYS A 204 45.66 -25.28 30.88
C LYS A 204 44.79 -26.52 30.64
#